data_AF-A0A3D0FQN8-F1
#
_entry.id   AF-A0A3D0FQN8-F1
#
_cell.length_a   1.000
_cell.length_b   1.000
_cell.length_c   1.000
_cell.angle_alpha   90.00
_cell.angle_beta   90.00
_cell.angle_gamma   90.00
#
_symmetry.space_group_name_H-M   'P 1'
#
loop_
_entity.id
_entity.type
_entity.pdbx_description
1 polymer ?
#
loop_
_entity_poly.entity_id
_entity_poly.type
_entity_poly.pdbx_seq_one_letter_code
_entity_poly.pdbx_strand_id
1 'polypeptide(L)'
;GYELISGHRLKRASELAGKETLPCIVRNLDDDAATIIMVDSNIQRENILPSERAFAFKLKLEAIKRQGSRTDLTSMQLAQKLSVEIIGDDAGISKDQVRRFIRLTELITPLLDMVDNKNIAFNPAVELSFLKPEEQRQLLDAMEMEQSTPSLSQAQRLKKFSQEGKLTFDVMSAIMSEEKKGEVDKVTLKGDQLKRYFPKSYTPQQMEETIIKLLETWSRKRQHSQER
;
A
#
# COMPACT_ATOMS: atom_id res chain seq x y z
N GLY A 1 12.61 15.55 35.47
CA GLY A 1 11.16 15.33 35.43
C GLY A 1 10.87 13.97 34.85
N TYR A 2 9.60 13.63 34.65
CA TYR A 2 9.18 12.41 33.94
C TYR A 2 8.39 12.79 32.69
N GLU A 3 8.51 12.02 31.62
CA GLU A 3 7.75 12.19 30.39
C GLU A 3 6.91 10.94 30.10
N LEU A 4 5.66 11.14 29.67
CA LEU A 4 4.75 10.04 29.38
C LEU A 4 4.98 9.52 27.95
N ILE A 5 5.54 8.31 27.84
CA ILE A 5 5.84 7.71 26.54
C ILE A 5 4.61 7.03 25.90
N SER A 6 3.77 6.38 26.70
CA SER A 6 2.57 5.69 26.22
C SER A 6 1.45 5.75 27.27
N GLY A 7 0.20 5.54 26.84
CA GLY A 7 -0.97 5.62 27.73
C GLY A 7 -1.65 6.99 27.81
N HIS A 8 -1.47 7.86 26.82
CA HIS A 8 -2.10 9.19 26.77
C HIS A 8 -3.63 9.17 26.96
N ARG A 9 -4.33 8.18 26.39
CA ARG A 9 -5.79 8.02 26.58
C ARG A 9 -6.14 7.66 28.03
N LEU A 10 -5.33 6.83 28.69
CA LEU A 10 -5.52 6.46 30.08
C LEU A 10 -5.24 7.64 31.02
N LYS A 11 -4.18 8.40 30.75
CA LYS A 11 -3.88 9.65 31.47
C LYS A 11 -5.08 10.61 31.41
N ARG A 12 -5.61 10.87 30.21
CA ARG A 12 -6.77 11.74 30.02
C ARG A 12 -8.02 11.21 30.73
N ALA A 13 -8.27 9.90 30.69
CA ALA A 13 -9.39 9.30 31.41
C ALA A 13 -9.23 9.44 32.94
N SER A 14 -8.00 9.31 33.46
CA SER A 14 -7.68 9.50 34.87
C SER A 14 -7.88 10.95 35.30
N GLU A 15 -7.46 11.91 34.47
CA GLU A 15 -7.69 13.35 34.67
C GLU A 15 -9.20 13.66 34.71
N LEU A 16 -9.98 13.13 33.75
CA LEU A 16 -11.44 13.28 33.73
C LEU A 16 -12.13 12.62 34.92
N ALA A 17 -11.56 11.53 35.45
CA ALA A 17 -12.04 10.85 36.64
C ALA A 17 -11.61 11.54 37.95
N GLY A 18 -10.91 12.69 37.89
CA GLY A 18 -10.47 13.44 39.06
C GLY A 18 -9.39 12.73 39.88
N LYS A 19 -8.66 11.78 39.29
CA LYS A 19 -7.58 11.08 39.97
C LYS A 19 -6.31 11.91 39.93
N GLU A 20 -5.78 12.23 41.10
CA GLU A 20 -4.51 12.98 41.25
C GLU A 20 -3.27 12.14 40.91
N THR A 21 -3.37 10.81 41.01
CA THR A 21 -2.24 9.89 40.75
C THR A 21 -2.61 8.79 39.76
N LEU A 22 -1.63 8.37 38.96
CA LEU A 22 -1.75 7.31 37.96
C LEU A 22 -0.64 6.27 38.21
N PRO A 23 -0.95 4.96 38.25
CA PRO A 23 0.07 3.93 38.32
C PRO A 23 0.92 3.94 37.05
N CYS A 24 2.23 4.09 37.20
CA CYS A 24 3.18 4.23 36.10
C CYS A 24 4.37 3.29 36.28
N ILE A 25 4.93 2.80 35.17
CA ILE A 25 6.21 2.07 35.16
C ILE A 25 7.29 3.05 34.72
N VAL A 26 8.22 3.36 35.63
CA VAL A 26 9.36 4.25 35.33
C VAL A 26 10.49 3.42 34.71
N ARG A 27 10.95 3.82 33.53
CA ARG A 27 12.10 3.22 32.84
C ARG A 27 13.10 4.32 32.49
N ASN A 28 14.39 4.00 32.56
CA ASN A 28 15.44 4.89 32.09
C ASN A 28 15.68 4.59 30.60
N LEU A 29 15.32 5.53 29.73
CA LEU A 29 15.34 5.37 28.28
C LEU A 29 16.02 6.59 27.65
N ASP A 30 16.78 6.38 26.58
CA ASP A 30 17.18 7.45 25.68
C ASP A 30 16.02 7.86 24.75
N ASP A 31 16.13 9.03 24.12
CA ASP A 31 15.09 9.62 23.27
C ASP A 31 14.71 8.70 22.09
N ASP A 32 15.66 7.98 21.52
CA ASP A 32 15.42 7.05 20.41
C ASP A 32 14.69 5.79 20.90
N ALA A 33 15.03 5.26 22.08
CA ALA A 33 14.37 4.12 22.70
C ALA A 33 12.95 4.47 23.11
N ALA A 34 12.74 5.67 23.64
CA ALA A 34 11.43 6.23 23.91
C ALA A 34 10.60 6.34 22.62
N THR A 35 11.21 6.82 21.53
CA THR A 35 10.56 6.91 20.21
C THR A 35 10.14 5.55 19.67
N ILE A 36 11.01 4.54 19.74
CA ILE A 36 10.70 3.17 19.28
C ILE A 36 9.51 2.59 20.07
N ILE A 37 9.55 2.68 21.39
CA ILE A 37 8.48 2.16 22.26
C ILE A 37 7.14 2.89 21.98
N MET A 38 7.19 4.21 21.82
CA MET A 38 6.02 5.01 21.48
C MET A 38 5.40 4.53 20.17
N VAL A 39 6.22 4.35 19.12
CA VAL A 39 5.77 3.89 17.81
C VAL A 39 5.16 2.50 17.88
N ASP A 40 5.81 1.55 18.55
CA ASP A 40 5.36 0.16 18.62
C ASP A 40 4.00 0.04 19.32
N SER A 41 3.77 0.83 20.37
CA SER A 41 2.46 0.87 21.04
C SER A 41 1.32 1.43 20.18
N ASN A 42 1.65 2.20 19.15
CA ASN A 42 0.66 2.82 18.26
C ASN A 42 0.42 1.99 16.97
N ILE A 43 1.44 1.31 16.44
CA ILE A 43 1.32 0.48 15.22
C ILE A 43 0.42 -0.73 15.43
N GLN A 44 0.35 -1.28 16.65
CA GLN A 44 -0.46 -2.46 16.98
C GLN A 44 -1.97 -2.19 17.12
N ARG A 45 -2.45 -0.97 16.84
CA ARG A 45 -3.88 -0.64 16.86
C ARG A 45 -4.62 -1.30 15.70
N GLU A 46 -5.85 -1.78 15.95
CA GLU A 46 -6.67 -2.45 14.93
C GLU A 46 -6.97 -1.58 13.69
N ASN A 47 -7.16 -0.27 13.89
CA ASN A 47 -7.51 0.69 12.84
C ASN A 47 -6.45 1.79 12.70
N ILE A 48 -5.25 1.42 12.25
CA ILE A 48 -4.20 2.39 11.88
C ILE A 48 -4.33 2.77 10.40
N LEU A 49 -4.28 4.08 10.10
CA LEU A 49 -4.33 4.56 8.73
C LEU A 49 -3.04 4.19 7.97
N PRO A 50 -3.10 4.00 6.64
CA PRO A 50 -1.91 3.79 5.82
C PRO A 50 -0.84 4.87 6.02
N SER A 51 -1.23 6.14 6.11
CA SER A 51 -0.33 7.28 6.38
C SER A 51 0.33 7.20 7.76
N GLU A 52 -0.45 6.97 8.82
CA GLU A 52 0.03 6.84 10.18
C GLU A 52 1.06 5.71 10.28
N ARG A 53 0.76 4.56 9.67
CA ARG A 53 1.69 3.42 9.61
C ARG A 53 2.97 3.76 8.84
N ALA A 54 2.85 4.48 7.73
CA ALA A 54 3.99 4.94 6.93
C ALA A 54 4.94 5.84 7.73
N PHE A 55 4.41 6.88 8.38
CA PHE A 55 5.21 7.79 9.20
C PHE A 55 5.78 7.11 10.45
N ALA A 56 5.02 6.21 11.08
CA ALA A 56 5.49 5.45 12.22
C ALA A 56 6.69 4.57 11.84
N PHE A 57 6.65 3.87 10.70
CA PHE A 57 7.80 3.10 10.21
C PHE A 57 8.99 3.99 9.84
N LYS A 58 8.77 5.19 9.26
CA LYS A 58 9.85 6.14 8.96
C LYS A 58 10.53 6.61 10.24
N LEU A 59 9.74 6.98 11.26
CA LEU A 59 10.25 7.43 12.55
C LEU A 59 11.04 6.33 13.28
N LYS A 60 10.50 5.10 13.32
CA LYS A 60 11.21 3.93 13.91
C LYS A 60 12.50 3.63 13.15
N LEU A 61 12.49 3.71 11.82
CA LEU A 61 13.69 3.51 11.00
C LEU A 61 14.78 4.54 11.31
N GLU A 62 14.41 5.81 11.50
CA GLU A 62 15.35 6.87 11.86
C GLU A 62 15.92 6.69 13.27
N ALA A 63 15.09 6.32 14.25
CA ALA A 63 15.54 6.04 15.62
C ALA A 63 16.51 4.85 15.67
N ILE A 64 16.21 3.73 14.99
CA ILE A 64 17.11 2.58 14.92
C ILE A 64 18.45 2.95 14.25
N LYS A 65 18.43 3.79 13.21
CA LYS A 65 19.66 4.27 12.54
C LYS A 65 20.53 5.11 13.47
N ARG A 66 19.92 5.95 14.31
CA ARG A 66 20.64 6.78 15.29
C ARG A 66 21.23 5.93 16.41
N GLN A 67 20.50 4.95 16.93
CA GLN A 67 21.02 3.98 17.91
C GLN A 67 22.14 3.08 17.36
N GLY A 68 22.04 2.70 16.08
CA GLY A 68 23.03 1.87 15.38
C GLY A 68 24.29 2.61 14.90
N SER A 69 24.42 3.92 15.15
CA SER A 69 25.58 4.73 14.72
C SER A 69 26.84 4.51 15.57
N ARG A 70 27.21 3.26 15.85
CA ARG A 70 28.63 2.89 15.94
C ARG A 70 29.14 2.76 14.51
N THR A 71 29.55 3.91 13.96
CA THR A 71 30.00 4.15 12.58
C THR A 71 31.21 3.36 12.10
N ASP A 72 31.74 2.41 12.88
CA ASP A 72 33.08 1.87 12.61
C ASP A 72 33.14 0.63 11.69
N LEU A 73 32.05 -0.13 11.46
CA LEU A 73 32.22 -1.49 10.89
C LEU A 73 31.17 -1.99 9.87
N THR A 74 30.10 -1.25 9.54
CA THR A 74 29.12 -1.71 8.54
C THR A 74 28.80 -0.63 7.51
N SER A 75 28.77 -1.02 6.23
CA SER A 75 28.41 -0.10 5.15
C SER A 75 26.99 0.46 5.37
N MET A 76 26.76 1.73 5.03
CA MET A 76 25.46 2.40 5.18
C MET A 76 24.30 1.60 4.55
N GLN A 77 24.57 0.85 3.47
CA GLN A 77 23.59 -0.01 2.81
C GLN A 77 23.24 -1.27 3.64
N LEU A 78 24.19 -1.83 4.38
CA LEU A 78 23.94 -3.00 5.24
C LEU A 78 23.17 -2.59 6.49
N ALA A 79 23.52 -1.44 7.09
CA ALA A 79 22.75 -0.86 8.20
C ALA A 79 21.28 -0.60 7.79
N GLN A 80 21.05 -0.01 6.61
CA GLN A 80 19.69 0.19 6.11
C GLN A 80 18.90 -1.11 5.87
N LYS A 81 19.55 -2.18 5.41
CA LYS A 81 18.90 -3.48 5.21
C LYS A 81 18.48 -4.09 6.55
N LEU A 82 19.37 -4.07 7.54
CA LEU A 82 19.11 -4.61 8.88
C LEU A 82 18.00 -3.85 9.61
N SER A 83 17.98 -2.51 9.53
CA SER A 83 16.95 -1.72 10.23
C SER A 83 15.53 -1.94 9.70
N VAL A 84 15.37 -2.13 8.38
CA VAL A 84 14.05 -2.40 7.79
C VAL A 84 13.59 -3.83 8.08
N GLU A 85 14.52 -4.77 8.16
CA GLU A 85 14.25 -6.17 8.52
C GLU A 85 13.74 -6.27 9.96
N ILE A 86 14.40 -5.60 10.92
CA ILE A 86 13.93 -5.51 12.32
C ILE A 86 12.50 -4.99 12.40
N ILE A 87 12.19 -3.90 11.67
CA ILE A 87 10.83 -3.33 11.66
C ILE A 87 9.83 -4.31 11.04
N GLY A 88 10.24 -5.05 10.01
CA GLY A 88 9.41 -6.05 9.36
C GLY A 88 9.06 -7.20 10.29
N ASP A 89 10.06 -7.73 10.98
CA ASP A 89 9.91 -8.83 11.94
C ASP A 89 9.00 -8.43 13.11
N ASP A 90 9.23 -7.24 13.70
CA ASP A 90 8.41 -6.70 14.79
C ASP A 90 6.94 -6.48 14.38
N ALA A 91 6.71 -6.09 13.12
CA ALA A 91 5.37 -5.81 12.60
C ALA A 91 4.72 -7.00 11.87
N GLY A 92 5.40 -8.15 11.80
CA GLY A 92 4.93 -9.35 11.09
C GLY A 92 4.73 -9.16 9.58
N ILE A 93 5.50 -8.26 8.95
CA ILE A 93 5.40 -7.96 7.50
C ILE A 93 6.77 -8.01 6.83
N SER A 94 6.79 -8.25 5.52
CA SER A 94 8.05 -8.28 4.77
C SER A 94 8.77 -6.93 4.77
N LYS A 95 10.11 -6.97 4.69
CA LYS A 95 10.96 -5.78 4.52
C LYS A 95 10.55 -4.91 3.33
N ASP A 96 10.06 -5.52 2.25
CA ASP A 96 9.60 -4.79 1.07
C ASP A 96 8.28 -4.08 1.35
N GLN A 97 7.40 -4.67 2.15
CA GLN A 97 6.17 -4.00 2.57
C GLN A 97 6.46 -2.83 3.51
N VAL A 98 7.41 -2.95 4.44
CA VAL A 98 7.90 -1.82 5.26
C VAL A 98 8.40 -0.69 4.37
N ARG A 99 9.26 -0.99 3.37
CA ARG A 99 9.76 0.01 2.42
C ARG A 99 8.63 0.69 1.66
N ARG A 100 7.62 -0.06 1.21
CA ARG A 100 6.47 0.48 0.48
C ARG A 100 5.63 1.44 1.34
N PHE A 101 5.41 1.09 2.61
CA PHE A 101 4.77 2.01 3.55
C PHE A 101 5.60 3.28 3.76
N ILE A 102 6.90 3.15 4.08
CA ILE A 102 7.78 4.32 4.23
C ILE A 102 7.76 5.18 2.96
N ARG A 103 7.66 4.56 1.79
CA ARG A 103 7.61 5.25 0.51
C ARG A 103 6.35 6.13 0.35
N LEU A 104 5.22 5.79 0.98
CA LEU A 104 4.04 6.67 1.02
C LEU A 104 4.30 8.02 1.69
N THR A 105 5.29 8.14 2.57
CA THR A 105 5.64 9.43 3.20
C THR A 105 6.20 10.46 2.22
N GLU A 106 6.51 10.04 0.99
CA GLU A 106 6.96 10.91 -0.10
C GLU A 106 5.79 11.41 -0.98
N LEU A 107 4.54 11.05 -0.64
CA LEU A 107 3.35 11.63 -1.24
C LEU A 107 3.06 13.00 -0.64
N ILE A 108 2.57 13.92 -1.47
CA ILE A 108 1.96 15.17 -1.00
C ILE A 108 0.69 14.87 -0.20
N THR A 109 0.38 15.73 0.77
CA THR A 109 -0.75 15.56 1.69
C THR A 109 -2.06 15.21 0.99
N PRO A 110 -2.49 15.88 -0.10
CA PRO A 110 -3.76 15.53 -0.75
C PRO A 110 -3.79 14.10 -1.30
N LEU A 111 -2.70 13.61 -1.89
CA LEU A 111 -2.63 12.23 -2.37
C LEU A 111 -2.63 11.22 -1.21
N LEU A 112 -1.99 11.57 -0.09
CA LEU A 112 -1.96 10.74 1.09
C LEU A 112 -3.35 10.63 1.75
N ASP A 113 -4.07 11.75 1.83
CA ASP A 113 -5.46 11.79 2.31
C ASP A 113 -6.37 10.93 1.43
N MET A 114 -6.16 10.92 0.11
CA MET A 114 -6.90 10.05 -0.80
C MET A 114 -6.61 8.56 -0.57
N VAL A 115 -5.43 8.20 -0.07
CA VAL A 115 -5.11 6.81 0.30
C VAL A 115 -5.81 6.42 1.59
N ASP A 116 -5.78 7.30 2.60
CA ASP A 116 -6.43 7.07 3.89
C ASP A 116 -7.95 6.95 3.74
N ASN A 117 -8.54 7.78 2.87
CA ASN A 117 -9.96 7.73 2.51
C ASN A 117 -10.32 6.58 1.54
N LYS A 118 -9.34 5.78 1.11
CA LYS A 118 -9.49 4.64 0.18
C LYS A 118 -9.92 5.03 -1.25
N ASN A 119 -9.79 6.30 -1.63
CA ASN A 119 -10.03 6.78 -3.00
C ASN A 119 -8.92 6.30 -3.95
N ILE A 120 -7.69 6.16 -3.43
CA ILE A 120 -6.55 5.56 -4.14
C ILE A 120 -6.11 4.31 -3.39
N ALA A 121 -6.02 3.19 -4.10
CA ALA A 121 -5.52 1.96 -3.50
C ALA A 121 -4.02 2.07 -3.16
N PHE A 122 -3.59 1.31 -2.15
CA PHE A 122 -2.20 1.30 -1.66
C PHE A 122 -1.16 1.08 -2.77
N ASN A 123 -1.41 0.14 -3.69
CA ASN A 123 -0.43 -0.21 -4.73
C ASN A 123 -0.18 0.95 -5.72
N PRO A 124 -1.20 1.55 -6.36
CA PRO A 124 -1.03 2.77 -7.15
C PRO A 124 -0.31 3.88 -6.38
N ALA A 125 -0.72 4.15 -5.13
CA ALA A 125 -0.12 5.20 -4.31
C ALA A 125 1.38 5.02 -4.08
N VAL A 126 1.84 3.79 -3.88
CA VAL A 126 3.27 3.47 -3.80
C VAL A 126 3.99 3.87 -5.08
N GLU A 127 3.41 3.62 -6.27
CA GLU A 127 4.03 4.03 -7.53
C GLU A 127 4.03 5.56 -7.70
N LEU A 128 2.94 6.23 -7.32
CA LEU A 128 2.82 7.70 -7.38
C LEU A 128 3.84 8.41 -6.48
N SER A 129 4.23 7.81 -5.35
CA SER A 129 5.26 8.36 -4.47
C SER A 129 6.67 8.40 -5.09
N PHE A 130 6.88 7.82 -6.29
CA PHE A 130 8.10 7.98 -7.06
C PHE A 130 8.12 9.22 -7.94
N LEU A 131 6.98 9.88 -8.13
CA LEU A 131 6.89 11.15 -8.85
C LEU A 131 7.46 12.29 -7.99
N LYS A 132 8.01 13.31 -8.66
CA LYS A 132 8.45 14.53 -7.97
C LYS A 132 7.24 15.28 -7.36
N PRO A 133 7.44 16.10 -6.32
CA PRO A 133 6.33 16.86 -5.72
C PRO A 133 5.53 17.70 -6.72
N GLU A 134 6.20 18.32 -7.69
CA GLU A 134 5.52 19.10 -8.74
C GLU A 134 4.73 18.21 -9.72
N GLU A 135 5.26 17.04 -10.06
CA GLU A 135 4.55 16.06 -10.91
C GLU A 135 3.32 15.48 -10.18
N GLN A 136 3.39 15.31 -8.85
CA GLN A 136 2.26 14.89 -8.03
C GLN A 136 1.15 15.95 -7.98
N ARG A 137 1.49 17.25 -7.97
CA ARG A 137 0.50 18.34 -8.06
C ARG A 137 -0.17 18.36 -9.42
N GLN A 138 0.60 18.29 -10.50
CA GLN A 138 0.06 18.20 -11.85
C GLN A 138 -0.84 16.98 -12.05
N LEU A 139 -0.52 15.87 -11.40
CA LEU A 139 -1.37 14.67 -11.43
C LEU A 139 -2.72 14.92 -10.75
N LEU A 140 -2.78 15.67 -9.64
CA LEU A 140 -4.06 16.04 -9.02
C LEU A 140 -4.93 16.83 -10.00
N ASP A 141 -4.34 17.82 -10.69
CA ASP A 141 -5.05 18.60 -11.70
C ASP A 141 -5.59 17.70 -12.83
N ALA A 142 -4.78 16.74 -13.30
CA ALA A 142 -5.21 15.77 -14.32
C ALA A 142 -6.32 14.83 -13.82
N MET A 143 -6.27 14.41 -12.55
CA MET A 143 -7.31 13.59 -11.92
C MET A 143 -8.64 14.34 -11.78
N GLU A 144 -8.59 15.64 -11.50
CA GLU A 144 -9.77 16.50 -11.46
C GLU A 144 -10.37 16.72 -12.86
N MET A 145 -9.53 16.96 -13.87
CA MET A 145 -10.02 17.12 -15.25
C MET A 145 -10.70 15.86 -15.79
N GLU A 146 -10.08 14.69 -15.57
CA GLU A 146 -10.58 13.40 -16.05
C GLU A 146 -11.57 12.74 -15.07
N GLN A 147 -11.86 13.37 -13.93
CA GLN A 147 -12.73 12.87 -12.86
C GLN A 147 -12.43 11.41 -12.47
N SER A 148 -11.13 11.07 -12.41
CA SER A 148 -10.70 9.69 -12.19
C SER A 148 -9.42 9.58 -11.38
N THR A 149 -9.29 8.46 -10.65
CA THR A 149 -8.07 8.09 -9.93
C THR A 149 -7.26 7.05 -10.71
N PRO A 150 -5.91 7.11 -10.69
CA PRO A 150 -5.08 6.22 -11.47
C PRO A 150 -5.20 4.77 -11.00
N SER A 151 -5.38 3.86 -11.94
CA SER A 151 -5.19 2.42 -11.75
C SER A 151 -3.71 2.08 -11.52
N LEU A 152 -3.42 0.83 -11.11
CA LEU A 152 -2.04 0.39 -10.91
C LEU A 152 -1.20 0.49 -12.19
N SER A 153 -1.77 0.10 -13.34
CA SER A 153 -1.08 0.17 -14.62
C SER A 153 -0.80 1.61 -15.04
N GLN A 154 -1.76 2.53 -14.83
CA GLN A 154 -1.57 3.96 -15.08
C GLN A 154 -0.48 4.53 -14.17
N ALA A 155 -0.52 4.25 -12.86
CA ALA A 155 0.49 4.71 -11.91
C ALA A 155 1.91 4.21 -12.25
N GLN A 156 2.06 2.95 -12.69
CA GLN A 156 3.34 2.41 -13.16
C GLN A 156 3.85 3.13 -14.41
N ARG A 157 2.97 3.48 -15.34
CA ARG A 157 3.33 4.25 -16.54
C ARG A 157 3.74 5.67 -16.20
N LEU A 158 2.97 6.37 -15.34
CA LEU A 158 3.31 7.71 -14.85
C LEU A 158 4.72 7.72 -14.25
N LYS A 159 5.02 6.77 -13.36
CA LYS A 159 6.36 6.58 -12.78
C LYS A 159 7.43 6.38 -13.85
N LYS A 160 7.19 5.52 -14.85
CA LYS A 160 8.15 5.27 -15.93
C LYS A 160 8.48 6.55 -16.71
N PHE A 161 7.46 7.32 -17.10
CA PHE A 161 7.65 8.59 -17.80
C PHE A 161 8.38 9.63 -16.95
N SER A 162 8.13 9.68 -15.63
CA SER A 162 8.85 10.57 -14.71
C SER A 162 10.33 10.21 -14.63
N GLN A 163 10.64 8.92 -14.51
CA GLN A 163 12.02 8.43 -14.48
C GLN A 163 12.78 8.71 -15.80
N GLU A 164 12.08 8.68 -16.93
CA GLU A 164 12.63 9.06 -18.23
C GLU A 164 12.71 10.59 -18.45
N GLY A 165 12.19 11.41 -17.52
CA GLY A 165 12.14 12.87 -17.65
C GLY A 165 11.16 13.37 -18.72
N LYS A 166 10.20 12.54 -19.11
CA LYS A 166 9.22 12.80 -20.19
C LYS A 166 7.79 12.97 -19.69
N LEU A 167 7.59 13.02 -18.38
CA LEU A 167 6.26 13.18 -17.80
C LEU A 167 5.84 14.65 -17.89
N THR A 168 5.06 14.96 -18.92
CA THR A 168 4.39 16.25 -19.08
C THR A 168 2.93 16.15 -18.65
N PHE A 169 2.28 17.30 -18.45
CA PHE A 169 0.85 17.35 -18.14
C PHE A 169 -0.01 16.67 -19.22
N ASP A 170 0.30 16.87 -20.50
CA ASP A 170 -0.41 16.22 -21.61
C ASP A 170 -0.27 14.69 -21.56
N VAL A 171 0.93 14.19 -21.19
CA VAL A 171 1.17 12.76 -21.02
C VAL A 171 0.39 12.22 -19.82
N MET A 172 0.33 12.96 -18.70
CA MET A 172 -0.49 12.58 -17.54
C MET A 172 -1.96 12.48 -17.94
N SER A 173 -2.50 13.53 -18.56
CA SER A 173 -3.91 13.59 -18.98
C SER A 173 -4.24 12.48 -19.98
N ALA A 174 -3.37 12.25 -20.96
CA ALA A 174 -3.51 11.12 -21.89
C ALA A 174 -3.59 9.78 -21.14
N ILE A 175 -2.68 9.51 -20.19
CA ILE A 175 -2.69 8.26 -19.40
C ILE A 175 -3.96 8.15 -18.55
N MET A 176 -4.45 9.27 -17.98
CA MET A 176 -5.62 9.31 -17.10
C MET A 176 -6.94 9.14 -17.87
N SER A 177 -7.03 9.69 -19.08
CA SER A 177 -8.20 9.59 -19.97
C SER A 177 -8.39 8.21 -20.59
N GLU A 178 -7.34 7.37 -20.59
CA GLU A 178 -7.48 5.99 -21.05
C GLU A 178 -8.53 5.28 -20.19
N GLU A 179 -9.48 4.63 -20.86
CA GLU A 179 -10.43 3.76 -20.17
C GLU A 179 -9.63 2.83 -19.27
N LYS A 180 -9.94 2.87 -17.96
CA LYS A 180 -9.48 1.83 -17.05
C LYS A 180 -9.87 0.55 -17.74
N LYS A 181 -8.88 -0.22 -18.23
CA LYS A 181 -9.13 -1.59 -18.64
C LYS A 181 -9.80 -2.18 -17.42
N GLY A 182 -11.13 -2.34 -17.50
CA GLY A 182 -11.87 -2.99 -16.45
C GLY A 182 -11.11 -4.26 -16.15
N GLU A 183 -11.08 -4.68 -14.89
CA GLU A 183 -10.72 -6.06 -14.61
C GLU A 183 -11.55 -6.89 -15.57
N VAL A 184 -10.92 -7.38 -16.65
CA VAL A 184 -11.61 -8.13 -17.69
C VAL A 184 -12.22 -9.28 -16.92
N ASP A 185 -13.55 -9.33 -16.75
CA ASP A 185 -14.22 -10.16 -15.74
C ASP A 185 -13.56 -11.53 -15.71
N LYS A 186 -12.63 -11.71 -14.77
CA LYS A 186 -11.63 -12.77 -14.92
C LYS A 186 -12.21 -14.04 -14.37
N VAL A 187 -12.99 -14.72 -15.19
CA VAL A 187 -13.51 -16.04 -14.87
C VAL A 187 -12.34 -17.03 -14.90
N THR A 188 -11.77 -17.34 -13.74
CA THR A 188 -10.69 -18.33 -13.60
C THR A 188 -11.28 -19.70 -13.27
N LEU A 189 -11.20 -20.63 -14.21
CA LEU A 189 -11.61 -22.03 -14.02
C LEU A 189 -10.38 -22.86 -13.61
N LYS A 190 -10.42 -23.49 -12.44
CA LYS A 190 -9.31 -24.35 -11.99
C LYS A 190 -9.34 -25.68 -12.75
N GLY A 191 -8.18 -26.19 -13.17
CA GLY A 191 -8.08 -27.45 -13.92
C GLY A 191 -8.71 -28.65 -13.20
N ASP A 192 -8.66 -28.69 -11.87
CA ASP A 192 -9.27 -29.77 -11.08
C ASP A 192 -10.80 -29.71 -11.05
N GLN A 193 -11.40 -28.54 -11.28
CA GLN A 193 -12.84 -28.40 -11.47
C GLN A 193 -13.25 -28.89 -12.86
N LEU A 194 -12.43 -28.66 -13.88
CA LEU A 194 -12.71 -29.04 -15.28
C LEU A 194 -12.51 -30.54 -15.54
N LYS A 195 -11.45 -31.16 -14.98
CA LYS A 195 -11.11 -32.58 -15.20
C LYS A 195 -12.24 -33.58 -14.92
N ARG A 196 -13.26 -33.20 -14.14
CA ARG A 196 -14.42 -34.06 -13.84
C ARG A 196 -15.41 -34.16 -15.01
N TYR A 197 -15.39 -33.19 -15.92
CA TYR A 197 -16.29 -33.08 -17.06
C TYR A 197 -15.62 -33.46 -18.39
N PHE A 198 -14.31 -33.66 -18.39
CA PHE A 198 -13.51 -33.98 -19.57
C PHE A 198 -12.85 -35.36 -19.48
N PRO A 199 -12.67 -36.08 -20.60
CA PRO A 199 -11.88 -37.32 -20.61
C PRO A 199 -10.46 -37.09 -20.10
N LYS A 200 -9.88 -38.11 -19.44
CA LYS A 200 -8.50 -38.06 -18.91
C LYS A 200 -7.42 -37.85 -19.99
N SER A 201 -7.76 -38.06 -21.26
CA SER A 201 -6.88 -37.88 -22.41
C SER A 201 -6.83 -36.43 -22.94
N TYR A 202 -7.69 -35.53 -22.45
CA TYR A 202 -7.76 -34.16 -22.96
C TYR A 202 -6.63 -33.29 -22.41
N THR A 203 -6.00 -32.51 -23.30
CA THR A 203 -5.06 -31.46 -22.92
C THR A 203 -5.81 -30.20 -22.47
N PRO A 204 -5.16 -29.29 -21.71
CA PRO A 204 -5.76 -28.00 -21.34
C PRO A 204 -6.32 -27.21 -22.53
N GLN A 205 -5.61 -27.19 -23.67
CA GLN A 205 -6.08 -26.54 -24.90
C GLN A 205 -7.35 -27.18 -25.46
N GLN A 206 -7.43 -28.52 -25.46
CA GLN A 206 -8.62 -29.23 -25.93
C GLN A 206 -9.84 -29.01 -25.02
N MET A 207 -9.62 -28.89 -23.71
CA MET A 207 -10.67 -28.51 -22.76
C MET A 207 -11.16 -27.08 -23.05
N GLU A 208 -10.25 -26.13 -23.26
CA GLU A 208 -10.57 -24.73 -23.59
C GLU A 208 -11.39 -24.61 -24.88
N GLU A 209 -10.95 -25.24 -25.97
CA GLU A 209 -11.67 -25.23 -27.26
C GLU A 209 -13.09 -25.79 -27.11
N THR A 210 -13.26 -26.83 -26.32
CA THR A 210 -14.57 -27.46 -26.10
C THR A 210 -15.48 -26.55 -25.26
N ILE A 211 -14.94 -25.90 -24.22
CA ILE A 211 -15.68 -24.92 -23.40
C ILE A 211 -16.18 -23.78 -24.29
N ILE A 212 -15.33 -23.25 -25.16
CA ILE A 212 -15.69 -22.17 -26.08
C ILE A 212 -16.82 -22.62 -27.01
N LYS A 213 -16.72 -23.79 -27.64
CA LYS A 213 -17.77 -24.33 -28.53
C LYS A 213 -19.11 -24.53 -27.82
N LEU A 214 -19.09 -24.99 -26.56
CA LEU A 214 -20.30 -25.15 -25.75
C LEU A 214 -20.95 -23.79 -25.44
N LEU A 215 -20.15 -22.79 -25.10
CA LEU A 215 -20.61 -21.43 -24.82
C LEU A 215 -21.17 -20.74 -26.07
N GLU A 216 -20.54 -20.92 -27.24
CA GLU A 216 -21.06 -20.42 -28.52
C GLU A 216 -22.43 -21.02 -28.83
N THR A 217 -22.59 -22.33 -28.64
CA THR A 217 -23.85 -23.03 -28.88
C THR A 217 -24.95 -22.55 -27.93
N TRP A 218 -24.60 -22.36 -26.65
CA TRP A 218 -25.51 -21.81 -25.65
C TRP A 218 -25.93 -20.37 -25.98
N SER A 219 -24.97 -19.53 -26.39
CA SER A 219 -25.23 -18.13 -26.78
C SER A 219 -26.20 -18.05 -27.96
N ARG A 220 -25.96 -18.84 -29.01
CA ARG A 220 -26.84 -18.89 -30.19
C ARG A 220 -28.27 -19.32 -29.84
N LYS A 221 -28.42 -20.32 -28.96
CA LYS A 221 -29.75 -20.76 -28.49
C LYS A 221 -30.45 -19.68 -27.67
N ARG A 222 -29.72 -18.95 -26.84
CA ARG A 222 -30.26 -17.86 -26.03
C ARG A 222 -30.75 -16.68 -26.89
N GLN A 223 -29.99 -16.30 -27.92
CA GLN A 223 -30.41 -15.26 -28.87
C GLN A 223 -31.72 -15.63 -29.57
N HIS A 224 -31.83 -16.85 -30.09
CA HIS A 224 -33.07 -17.32 -30.72
C HIS A 224 -34.27 -17.41 -29.77
N SER A 225 -34.05 -17.59 -28.47
CA SER A 225 -35.14 -17.61 -27.47
C SER A 225 -35.58 -16.23 -27.01
N GLN A 226 -34.79 -15.18 -27.24
CA GLN A 226 -35.13 -13.79 -26.89
C GLN A 226 -35.79 -13.03 -28.06
N GLU A 227 -35.71 -13.57 -29.29
CA GLU A 227 -36.34 -13.02 -30.50
C GLU A 227 -37.77 -13.54 -30.76
N ARG A 228 -38.32 -14.38 -29.87
CA ARG A 228 -39.71 -14.86 -29.89
C ARG A 228 -40.49 -14.30 -28.71
#